data_AF-A0A842V0P1-F1
#
_entry.id   AF-A0A842V0P1-F1
#
_cell.length_a   1.000
_cell.length_b   1.000
_cell.length_c   1.000
_cell.angle_alpha   90.00
_cell.angle_beta   90.00
_cell.angle_gamma   90.00
#
_symmetry.space_group_name_H-M   'P 1'
#
loop_
_entity.id
_entity.type
_entity.pdbx_description
1 polymer ?
#
loop_
_entity_poly.entity_id
_entity_poly.type
_entity_poly.pdbx_seq_one_letter_code
_entity_poly.pdbx_strand_id
1 'polypeptide(L)' 'MMETINIPKYKLGQVIADVEKLVSDVEDLAGNQDDALKHRLSDIKKGEVEGKTEKELDDYLKKRGVKID' A
#
# COMPACT_ATOMS: atom_id res chain seq x y z
N MET A 1 -17.55 24.21 -27.74
CA MET A 1 -17.72 22.92 -28.45
C MET A 1 -17.69 21.81 -27.41
N MET A 2 -18.57 20.83 -27.50
CA MET A 2 -18.64 19.69 -26.57
C MET A 2 -17.84 18.55 -27.18
N GLU A 3 -16.83 18.06 -26.45
CA GLU A 3 -16.03 16.90 -26.88
C GLU A 3 -16.63 15.62 -26.32
N THR A 4 -16.84 14.65 -27.20
CA THR A 4 -17.31 13.31 -26.82
C THR A 4 -16.12 12.36 -26.81
N ILE A 5 -15.78 11.84 -25.64
CA ILE A 5 -14.71 10.84 -25.49
C ILE A 5 -15.32 9.45 -25.53
N ASN A 6 -14.85 8.63 -26.46
CA ASN A 6 -15.32 7.25 -26.62
C ASN A 6 -14.41 6.31 -25.83
N ILE A 7 -14.90 5.80 -24.70
CA ILE A 7 -14.12 4.92 -23.81
C ILE A 7 -14.51 3.46 -24.06
N PRO A 8 -13.56 2.58 -24.38
CA PRO A 8 -13.82 1.15 -24.48
C PRO A 8 -14.31 0.57 -23.14
N LYS A 9 -15.37 -0.24 -23.15
CA LYS A 9 -15.97 -0.81 -21.93
C LYS A 9 -14.97 -1.54 -21.02
N TYR A 10 -13.95 -2.20 -21.59
CA TYR A 10 -12.94 -2.91 -20.79
C TYR A 10 -12.11 -1.97 -19.89
N LYS A 11 -11.92 -0.70 -20.29
CA LYS A 11 -11.18 0.27 -19.47
C LYS A 11 -11.94 0.63 -18.20
N LEU A 12 -13.27 0.66 -18.26
CA LEU A 12 -14.11 0.84 -17.07
C LEU A 12 -13.95 -0.33 -16.10
N GLY A 13 -13.89 -1.57 -16.63
CA GLY A 13 -13.62 -2.75 -15.83
C GLY A 13 -12.25 -2.73 -15.15
N GLN A 14 -11.20 -2.27 -15.86
CA GLN A 14 -9.87 -2.09 -15.28
C GLN A 14 -9.86 -1.05 -14.16
N VAL A 15 -10.50 0.10 -14.37
CA VAL A 15 -10.59 1.15 -13.34
C VAL A 15 -11.28 0.63 -12.08
N ILE A 16 -12.35 -0.16 -12.22
CA ILE A 16 -13.04 -0.75 -11.06
C ILE A 16 -12.10 -1.70 -10.31
N ALA A 17 -11.39 -2.58 -11.02
CA ALA A 17 -10.46 -3.52 -10.40
C ALA A 17 -9.28 -2.81 -9.69
N ASP A 18 -8.77 -1.74 -10.28
CA ASP A 18 -7.70 -0.93 -9.68
C ASP A 18 -8.18 -0.22 -8.41
N VAL A 19 -9.43 0.28 -8.39
CA VAL A 19 -10.05 0.89 -7.21
C VAL A 19 -10.29 -0.13 -6.11
N GLU A 20 -10.78 -1.33 -6.44
CA GLU A 20 -10.96 -2.42 -5.48
C GLU A 20 -9.64 -2.82 -4.82
N LYS A 21 -8.58 -2.89 -5.63
CA LYS A 21 -7.22 -3.16 -5.12
C LYS A 21 -6.74 -2.05 -4.19
N LEU A 22 -7.00 -0.79 -4.54
CA LEU A 22 -6.64 0.35 -3.69
C LEU A 22 -7.40 0.33 -2.36
N VAL A 23 -8.69 -0.01 -2.37
CA VAL A 23 -9.50 -0.14 -1.15
C VAL A 23 -8.94 -1.25 -0.26
N SER A 24 -8.68 -2.43 -0.83
CA SER A 24 -8.07 -3.55 -0.09
C SER A 24 -6.71 -3.17 0.50
N ASP A 25 -5.85 -2.48 -0.26
CA ASP A 25 -4.56 -2.02 0.23
C ASP A 25 -4.68 -1.04 1.40
N VAL A 26 -5.72 -0.19 1.41
CA VAL A 26 -5.98 0.77 2.51
C VAL A 26 -6.57 0.06 3.72
N GLU A 27 -7.47 -0.91 3.52
CA GLU A 27 -8.03 -1.73 4.58
C GLU A 27 -6.95 -2.57 5.26
N ASP A 28 -6.04 -3.17 4.49
CA ASP A 28 -4.87 -3.88 5.02
C ASP A 28 -3.93 -2.94 5.79
N LEU A 29 -3.78 -1.69 5.33
CA LEU A 29 -2.95 -0.69 6.02
C LEU A 29 -3.60 -0.27 7.36
N ALA A 30 -4.91 -0.06 7.36
CA ALA A 30 -5.68 0.38 8.52
C ALA A 30 -5.85 -0.74 9.55
N GLY A 31 -6.15 -1.96 9.10
CA GLY A 31 -6.30 -3.15 9.96
C GLY A 31 -5.01 -3.54 10.66
N ASN A 32 -3.85 -3.38 9.99
CA ASN A 32 -2.54 -3.67 10.58
C ASN A 32 -1.94 -2.50 11.39
N GLN A 33 -2.54 -1.30 11.36
CA GLN A 33 -1.95 -0.14 12.04
C GLN A 33 -2.02 -0.24 13.55
N ASP A 34 -3.12 -0.72 14.12
CA ASP A 34 -3.30 -0.85 15.57
C ASP A 34 -2.34 -1.88 16.16
N ASP A 35 -2.17 -3.01 15.49
CA ASP A 35 -1.25 -4.05 15.95
C ASP A 35 0.22 -3.68 15.70
N ALA A 36 0.52 -2.98 14.60
CA ALA A 36 1.84 -2.39 14.38
C ALA A 36 2.17 -1.32 15.45
N LEU A 37 1.19 -0.51 15.87
CA LEU A 37 1.37 0.47 16.93
C LEU A 37 1.59 -0.20 18.28
N LYS A 38 0.82 -1.23 18.64
CA LYS A 38 1.03 -2.01 19.88
C LYS A 38 2.40 -2.68 19.90
N HIS A 39 2.82 -3.27 18.78
CA HIS A 39 4.14 -3.89 18.65
C HIS A 39 5.24 -2.84 18.83
N ARG A 40 5.16 -1.71 18.14
CA ARG A 40 6.12 -0.60 18.29
C ARG A 40 6.15 -0.03 19.70
N LEU A 41 5.00 0.12 20.36
CA LEU A 41 4.92 0.54 21.76
C LEU A 41 5.58 -0.48 22.70
N SER A 42 5.45 -1.77 22.40
CA SER A 42 6.15 -2.84 23.12
C SER A 42 7.67 -2.75 22.90
N ASP A 43 8.11 -2.59 21.65
CA ASP A 43 9.54 -2.50 21.30
C ASP A 43 10.20 -1.28 21.94
N ILE A 44 9.52 -0.12 21.95
CA ILE A 44 9.95 1.10 22.66
C ILE A 44 10.09 0.84 24.16
N LYS A 45 9.13 0.15 24.78
CA LYS A 45 9.20 -0.18 26.22
C LYS A 45 10.33 -1.14 26.56
N LYS A 46 10.68 -2.04 25.63
CA LYS A 46 11.75 -3.03 25.82
C LYS A 46 13.13 -2.52 25.40
N GLY A 47 13.21 -1.37 24.74
CA GLY A 47 14.46 -0.86 24.17
C GLY A 47 14.92 -1.62 22.91
N GLU A 48 14.00 -2.36 22.27
CA GLU A 48 14.24 -3.23 21.10
C GLU A 48 13.89 -2.51 19.78
N VAL A 49 13.92 -1.17 19.76
CA VAL A 49 13.63 -0.39 18.54
C VAL A 49 14.80 -0.51 17.57
N GLU A 50 14.92 -1.65 16.91
CA GLU A 50 15.68 -1.74 15.67
C GLU A 50 14.83 -1.08 14.59
N GLY A 51 15.29 0.06 14.07
CA GLY A 51 14.61 0.72 12.95
C GLY A 51 14.46 -0.23 11.77
N LYS A 52 13.42 -0.01 10.95
CA LYS A 52 13.27 -0.79 9.71
C LYS A 52 14.55 -0.68 8.89
N THR A 53 15.10 -1.82 8.51
CA THR A 53 16.31 -1.90 7.70
C THR A 53 16.04 -1.42 6.27
N GLU A 54 17.08 -0.96 5.56
CA GLU A 54 16.97 -0.65 4.12
C GLU A 54 16.40 -1.83 3.32
N LYS A 55 16.73 -3.06 3.72
CA LYS A 55 16.18 -4.27 3.11
C LYS A 55 14.65 -4.37 3.23
N GLU A 56 14.09 -4.01 4.38
CA GLU A 56 12.63 -4.03 4.57
C GLU A 56 11.93 -2.91 3.77
N LEU A 57 12.60 -1.78 3.57
CA LEU A 57 12.14 -0.74 2.66
C LEU A 57 12.16 -1.23 1.21
N ASP A 58 13.24 -1.89 0.79
CA ASP A 58 13.37 -2.42 -0.57
C ASP A 58 12.33 -3.50 -0.88
N ASP A 59 12.10 -4.41 0.05
CA ASP A 59 11.08 -5.46 -0.08
C ASP A 59 9.67 -4.87 -0.13
N TYR A 60 9.40 -3.79 0.61
CA TYR A 60 8.14 -3.06 0.55
C TYR A 60 7.94 -2.39 -0.83
N LEU A 61 8.98 -1.72 -1.34
CA LEU A 61 8.93 -1.02 -2.63
C LEU A 61 8.79 -2.00 -3.81
N LYS A 62 9.47 -3.16 -3.79
CA LYS A 62 9.32 -4.22 -4.80
C LYS A 62 7.90 -4.79 -4.85
N LYS A 63 7.27 -5.04 -3.70
CA LYS A 63 5.86 -5.50 -3.64
C LYS A 63 4.89 -4.51 -4.27
N ARG A 64 5.20 -3.21 -4.23
CA ARG A 64 4.44 -2.12 -4.86
C ARG A 64 4.76 -1.90 -6.34
N GLY A 65 5.66 -2.71 -6.92
CA GLY A 65 6.07 -2.61 -8.33
C GLY A 65 7.02 -1.43 -8.61
N VAL A 66 7.59 -0.82 -7.56
CA VAL A 66 8.60 0.24 -7.70
C VAL A 66 9.94 -0.41 -8.01
N LYS A 67 10.60 0.04 -9.09
CA LYS A 67 11.97 -0.36 -9.40
C LYS A 67 12.92 0.45 -8.52
N ILE A 68 13.85 -0.26 -7.88
CA ILE A 68 14.94 0.30 -7.09
C ILE A 68 16.20 0.01 -7.89
N ASP A 69 16.93 1.06 -8.25
CA ASP A 69 18.18 1.00 -9.03
C ASP A 69 19.39 0.67 -8.14
#